data_AF-A0A944C1T9-F1
#
_entry.id   AF-A0A944C1T9-F1
#
_cell.length_a   1.000
_cell.length_b   1.000
_cell.length_c   1.000
_cell.angle_alpha   90.00
_cell.angle_beta   90.00
_cell.angle_gamma   90.00
#
_symmetry.space_group_name_H-M   'P 1'
#
loop_
_entity.id
_entity.type
_entity.pdbx_description
1 polymer ?
#
loop_
_entity_poly.entity_id
_entity_poly.type
_entity_poly.pdbx_seq_one_letter_code
_entity_poly.pdbx_strand_id
1 'polypeptide(L)'
;MARELTQRASLLLKKLSQADFYAQDLKLYLDTHPDDERALELYREAVREADACRCAFESEFYPLRASSAGKECSWDWLCGQWIL
;
A
#
# COMPACT_ATOMS: atom_id res chain seq x y z
N MET A 1 9.71 6.44 -21.54
CA MET A 1 8.60 7.10 -20.81
C MET A 1 7.47 6.15 -20.45
N ALA A 2 6.56 5.74 -21.34
CA ALA A 2 5.39 4.92 -20.93
C ALA A 2 5.76 3.56 -20.27
N ARG A 3 6.76 2.85 -20.82
CA ARG A 3 7.25 1.57 -20.23
C ARG A 3 7.88 1.74 -18.85
N GLU A 4 8.53 2.87 -18.59
CA GLU A 4 9.17 3.15 -17.30
C GLU A 4 8.14 3.48 -16.22
N LEU A 5 7.07 4.20 -16.58
CA LEU A 5 5.94 4.47 -15.68
C LEU A 5 5.22 3.17 -15.29
N THR A 6 4.99 2.26 -16.25
CA THR A 6 4.39 0.94 -15.97
C THR A 6 5.30 0.07 -15.09
N GLN A 7 6.62 0.11 -15.30
CA GLN A 7 7.58 -0.61 -14.45
C GLN A 7 7.62 -0.04 -13.04
N ARG A 8 7.57 1.28 -12.88
CA ARG A 8 7.56 1.94 -11.57
C ARG A 8 6.27 1.66 -10.81
N ALA A 9 5.12 1.71 -11.49
CA ALA A 9 3.83 1.29 -10.94
C ALA A 9 3.87 -0.15 -10.42
N SER A 10 4.36 -1.10 -11.23
CA SER A 10 4.42 -2.51 -10.84
C SER A 10 5.39 -2.78 -9.69
N LEU A 11 6.51 -2.06 -9.63
CA LEU A 11 7.45 -2.13 -8.51
C LEU A 11 6.83 -1.62 -7.20
N LEU A 12 6.13 -0.48 -7.24
CA LEU A 12 5.45 0.08 -6.07
C LEU A 12 4.33 -0.85 -5.58
N LEU A 13 3.51 -1.39 -6.49
CA LEU A 13 2.48 -2.38 -6.14
C LEU A 13 3.09 -3.66 -5.56
N LYS A 14 4.20 -4.14 -6.11
CA LYS A 14 4.88 -5.33 -5.59
C LYS A 14 5.42 -5.10 -4.17
N LYS A 15 6.05 -3.95 -3.93
CA LYS A 15 6.53 -3.57 -2.58
C LYS A 15 5.38 -3.42 -1.60
N LEU A 16 4.28 -2.77 -2.02
CA LEU A 16 3.07 -2.65 -1.24
C LEU A 16 2.54 -4.04 -0.82
N SER A 17 2.38 -4.96 -1.77
CA SER A 17 1.91 -6.31 -1.49
C SER A 17 2.83 -7.09 -0.55
N GLN A 18 4.15 -6.91 -0.67
CA GLN A 18 5.12 -7.55 0.23
C GLN A 18 5.02 -7.01 1.66
N ALA A 19 4.95 -5.68 1.82
CA ALA A 19 4.80 -5.04 3.11
C ALA A 19 3.45 -5.38 3.77
N ASP A 20 2.36 -5.38 2.99
CA ASP A 20 1.03 -5.79 3.47
C ASP A 20 1.04 -7.27 3.91
N PHE A 21 1.65 -8.18 3.14
CA PHE A 21 1.77 -9.59 3.54
C PHE A 21 2.56 -9.74 4.85
N TYR A 22 3.71 -9.05 4.97
CA TYR A 22 4.53 -9.12 6.17
C TYR A 22 3.80 -8.56 7.40
N ALA A 23 3.05 -7.47 7.25
CA ALA A 23 2.20 -6.94 8.32
C ALA A 23 1.11 -7.94 8.75
N GLN A 24 0.48 -8.66 7.81
CA GLN A 24 -0.51 -9.70 8.13
C GLN A 24 0.12 -10.88 8.87
N ASP A 25 1.31 -11.32 8.47
CA ASP A 25 2.04 -12.40 9.12
C ASP A 25 2.41 -12.04 10.57
N LEU A 26 2.95 -10.84 10.78
CA LEU A 26 3.26 -10.32 12.12
C LEU A 26 2.02 -10.16 12.98
N LYS A 27 0.89 -9.73 12.40
CA LYS A 27 -0.39 -9.66 13.11
C LYS A 27 -0.80 -11.06 13.61
N LEU A 28 -0.72 -12.07 12.76
CA LEU A 28 -1.06 -13.45 13.14
C LEU A 28 -0.13 -13.98 14.25
N TYR A 29 1.16 -13.64 14.20
CA TYR A 29 2.10 -13.95 15.28
C TYR A 29 1.71 -13.26 16.59
N LEU A 30 1.41 -11.95 16.53
CA LEU A 30 1.02 -11.13 17.69
C LEU A 30 -0.29 -11.59 18.34
N ASP A 31 -1.22 -12.19 17.58
CA ASP A 31 -2.44 -12.81 18.15
C ASP A 31 -2.11 -13.90 19.19
N THR A 32 -0.91 -14.49 19.13
CA THR A 32 -0.43 -15.50 20.09
C THR A 32 0.64 -14.96 21.06
N HIS A 33 1.31 -13.86 20.72
CA HIS A 33 2.38 -13.23 21.52
C HIS A 33 2.16 -11.71 21.64
N PRO A 34 1.10 -11.26 22.34
CA PRO A 34 0.72 -9.84 22.35
C PRO A 34 1.72 -8.93 23.08
N ASP A 35 2.52 -9.47 24.00
CA ASP A 35 3.51 -8.74 24.78
C ASP A 35 4.91 -8.70 24.11
N ASP A 36 5.06 -9.27 22.91
CA ASP A 36 6.32 -9.20 22.15
C ASP A 36 6.49 -7.80 21.53
N GLU A 37 7.16 -6.92 22.30
CA GLU A 37 7.42 -5.53 21.91
C GLU A 37 8.18 -5.42 20.58
N ARG A 38 9.06 -6.37 20.29
CA ARG A 38 9.84 -6.37 19.05
C ARG A 38 8.95 -6.71 17.86
N ALA A 39 8.07 -7.70 17.98
CA ALA A 39 7.11 -8.02 16.93
C ALA A 39 6.12 -6.86 16.69
N LEU A 40 5.72 -6.14 17.75
CA LEU A 40 4.90 -4.92 17.64
C LEU A 40 5.63 -3.79 16.88
N GLU A 41 6.91 -3.57 17.15
CA GLU A 41 7.71 -2.58 16.41
C GLU A 41 7.83 -2.94 14.93
N LEU A 42 8.14 -4.20 14.62
CA LEU A 42 8.20 -4.70 13.23
C LEU A 42 6.86 -4.55 12.52
N TYR A 43 5.75 -4.83 13.21
CA TYR A 43 4.41 -4.68 12.64
C TYR A 43 4.13 -3.22 12.29
N ARG A 44 4.46 -2.29 13.19
CA ARG A 44 4.31 -0.84 12.96
C ARG A 44 5.20 -0.35 11.81
N GLU A 45 6.40 -0.88 11.68
CA GLU A 45 7.29 -0.59 10.55
C GLU A 45 6.70 -1.08 9.22
N ALA A 46 6.25 -2.33 9.16
CA ALA A 46 5.64 -2.92 7.97
C ALA A 46 4.39 -2.13 7.52
N VAL A 47 3.54 -1.73 8.46
CA VAL A 47 2.37 -0.88 8.16
C VAL A 47 2.78 0.50 7.61
N ARG A 48 3.83 1.11 8.17
CA ARG A 48 4.35 2.40 7.67
C ARG A 48 4.95 2.27 6.27
N GLU A 49 5.67 1.19 5.99
CA GLU A 49 6.22 0.93 4.65
C GLU A 49 5.12 0.71 3.62
N ALA A 50 4.08 -0.06 3.97
CA ALA A 50 2.91 -0.26 3.12
C ALA A 50 2.22 1.08 2.82
N ASP A 51 1.95 1.91 3.83
CA ASP A 51 1.31 3.21 3.61
C ASP A 51 2.19 4.17 2.78
N ALA A 52 3.52 4.17 2.98
CA ALA A 52 4.44 4.96 2.18
C ALA A 52 4.44 4.53 0.70
N CYS A 53 4.50 3.22 0.41
CA CYS A 53 4.41 2.70 -0.96
C CYS A 53 3.08 3.04 -1.61
N ARG A 54 1.98 2.96 -0.84
CA ARG A 54 0.64 3.31 -1.28
C ARG A 54 0.52 4.80 -1.61
N CYS A 55 0.98 5.68 -0.73
CA CYS A 55 0.99 7.12 -0.96
C CYS A 55 1.83 7.51 -2.18
N ALA A 56 3.01 6.87 -2.36
CA ALA A 56 3.83 7.09 -3.54
C ALA A 56 3.09 6.68 -4.82
N PHE A 57 2.42 5.52 -4.83
CA PHE A 57 1.61 5.08 -5.96
C PHE A 57 0.44 6.05 -6.24
N GLU A 58 -0.35 6.38 -5.22
CA GLU A 58 -1.52 7.26 -5.34
C GLU A 58 -1.16 8.71 -5.71
N SER A 59 0.11 9.11 -5.56
CA SER A 59 0.59 10.43 -6.00
C SER A 59 0.92 10.49 -7.49
N GLU A 60 1.27 9.37 -8.11
CA GLU A 60 1.76 9.31 -9.49
C GLU A 60 0.77 8.62 -10.45
N PHE A 61 -0.15 7.80 -9.93
CA PHE A 61 -1.03 6.96 -10.73
C PHE A 61 -2.51 7.25 -10.41
N TYR A 62 -3.19 6.31 -9.75
CA TYR A 62 -4.62 6.38 -9.43
C TYR A 62 -4.84 6.00 -7.96
N PRO A 63 -5.99 6.39 -7.35
CA PRO A 63 -6.30 6.03 -5.97
C PRO A 63 -6.42 4.52 -5.80
N LEU A 64 -5.70 3.95 -4.84
CA LEU A 64 -5.83 2.54 -4.42
C LEU A 64 -6.85 2.38 -3.29
N ARG A 65 -7.11 3.45 -2.54
CA ARG A 65 -8.16 3.53 -1.51
C ARG A 65 -9.26 4.48 -1.93
N ALA A 66 -10.51 4.10 -1.64
CA ALA A 66 -11.66 4.99 -1.84
C ALA A 66 -11.52 6.30 -1.06
N SER A 67 -10.88 6.28 0.11
CA SER A 67 -10.57 7.47 0.91
C SER A 67 -9.56 8.42 0.26
N SER A 68 -8.76 7.93 -0.70
CA SER A 68 -7.76 8.72 -1.42
C SER A 68 -8.32 9.32 -2.72
N ALA A 69 -9.55 8.97 -3.11
CA ALA A 69 -10.24 9.54 -4.26
C ALA A 69 -10.81 10.94 -3.94
N GLY A 70 -11.12 11.73 -4.98
CA GLY A 70 -11.77 13.04 -4.79
C GLY A 70 -10.81 14.22 -4.57
N LYS A 71 -9.51 14.06 -4.87
CA LYS A 71 -8.46 15.06 -4.60
C LYS A 71 -8.66 16.44 -5.29
N GLU A 72 -9.38 16.50 -6.40
CA GLU A 72 -9.46 17.70 -7.25
C GLU A 72 -10.90 18.08 -7.65
N CYS A 73 -11.88 17.87 -6.75
CA CYS A 73 -13.31 18.06 -7.05
C CYS A 73 -13.84 17.14 -8.17
N SER A 74 -13.08 16.12 -8.55
CA SER A 74 -13.43 15.08 -9.51
C SER A 74 -13.43 13.70 -8.82
N TRP A 75 -14.43 12.88 -9.14
CA TRP A 75 -14.51 11.51 -8.61
C TRP A 75 -13.62 10.56 -9.42
N ASP A 76 -12.34 10.50 -9.07
CA ASP A 76 -11.31 9.71 -9.77
C ASP A 76 -11.27 8.22 -9.37
N TRP A 77 -12.12 7.78 -8.43
CA TRP A 77 -12.13 6.39 -7.95
C TRP A 77 -12.25 5.36 -9.08
N LEU A 78 -13.03 5.68 -10.12
CA LEU A 78 -13.26 4.76 -11.24
C LEU A 78 -12.11 4.74 -12.25
N CYS A 79 -11.17 5.70 -12.21
CA CYS A 79 -10.07 5.81 -13.16
C CYS A 79 -9.04 4.67 -13.03
N GLY A 80 -8.97 4.01 -11.87
CA GLY A 80 -8.07 2.88 -11.64
C GLY A 80 -8.68 1.49 -11.87
N GLN A 81 -10.02 1.37 -11.96
CA GLN A 81 -10.70 0.09 -11.70
C GLN A 81 -11.33 -0.59 -12.94
N TRP A 82 -11.51 0.10 -14.07
CA TRP A 82 -12.32 -0.42 -15.20
C TRP A 82 -11.66 -0.37 -16.59
N ILE A 83 -10.40 0.04 -16.69
CA ILE A 83 -9.63 0.04 -17.95
C ILE A 83 -8.47 -0.96 -17.84
N LEU A 84 -8.82 -2.24 -17.74
CA LEU A 84 -7.99 -3.38 -18.15
C LEU A 84 -8.81 -4.23 -19.11
#